data_AF-A0A7V1HA74-F1
#
_entry.id   AF-A0A7V1HA74-F1
#
_cell.length_a   1.000
_cell.length_b   1.000
_cell.length_c   1.000
_cell.angle_alpha   90.00
_cell.angle_beta   90.00
_cell.angle_gamma   90.00
#
_symmetry.space_group_name_H-M   'P 1'
#
loop_
_entity.id
_entity.type
_entity.pdbx_description
1 polymer ?
#
loop_
_entity_poly.entity_id
_entity_poly.type
_entity_poly.pdbx_seq_one_letter_code
_entity_poly.pdbx_strand_id
1 'polypeptide(L)'
;MINARKTFKVKDFLENKITLHCPSESDIYTAYDNLPATGNIEITCSLASLSPVMQSLEIAGFFGFFIIPKQELIRSIKIVAYKGKDNPCYDTGKSACYRGSAFAAVDDDHHLLFEETHICEKTAIIYSLPIYKKIVKITKGNPELIARLKTDPAPFDCDTFESDAAQLANTLNYSDGHEELTSVVLYPGPFKILIMGDGTMIHRGVPLRISDSAAQAVMKSDAGILLKGNLAPIAGNPLNFQNVYKKQGTICLVETLKINARFDPANTVDLRVLEETPSEMKQRLLKLIESNSEYFIITGSDARDFNGCCPSDGVKAANQLVEAGVLQVARANSAPDSCPVNIYAFSGEIKAREMKSKFTINQKFRQKIKNYINNKKSSKKFSLVFLRWSLLLFIAISLVVFVGNILQKNRVTMEFVNFDLVKEFDLPFQNGVLILQFHLTQRCKFCNDMENHTKEALNIYFSDDLQDGNIAFRMIDMELPRYESLRKKYDLFTSTLVFVDVSGSKEARWKIITEAWHLTDKKQKFIEMFSSELIEFRQGRQ
;
A
#
# COMPACT_ATOMS: atom_id res chain seq x y z
N MET A 1 16.67 2.36 -10.41
CA MET A 1 16.38 1.31 -11.40
C MET A 1 15.24 0.46 -10.87
N ILE A 2 14.04 0.60 -11.42
CA ILE A 2 12.92 -0.29 -11.08
C ILE A 2 13.26 -1.62 -11.78
N ASN A 3 13.66 -2.64 -11.01
CA ASN A 3 13.91 -3.98 -11.56
C ASN A 3 12.70 -4.37 -12.42
N ALA A 4 12.96 -4.81 -13.65
CA ALA A 4 11.92 -5.36 -14.53
C ALA A 4 11.25 -6.52 -13.77
N ARG A 5 10.11 -6.25 -13.14
CA ARG A 5 9.37 -7.24 -12.35
C ARG A 5 8.85 -8.31 -13.31
N LYS A 6 9.11 -9.57 -13.00
CA LYS A 6 8.69 -10.73 -13.81
C LYS A 6 7.17 -10.67 -14.02
N THR A 7 6.74 -10.60 -15.28
CA THR A 7 5.36 -10.90 -15.65
C THR A 7 5.20 -12.42 -15.68
N PHE A 8 4.30 -12.95 -14.86
CA PHE A 8 4.03 -14.38 -14.82
C PHE A 8 3.37 -14.86 -16.12
N LYS A 9 3.68 -16.09 -16.53
CA LYS A 9 3.05 -16.76 -17.66
C LYS A 9 2.31 -18.00 -17.19
N VAL A 10 1.24 -18.36 -17.89
CA VAL A 10 0.44 -19.58 -17.62
C VAL A 10 1.32 -20.84 -17.49
N LYS A 11 2.37 -20.97 -18.29
CA LYS A 11 3.29 -22.12 -18.23
C LYS A 11 4.02 -22.24 -16.89
N ASP A 12 4.32 -21.12 -16.24
CA ASP A 12 5.11 -21.10 -15.00
C ASP A 12 4.34 -21.78 -13.84
N PHE A 13 3.00 -21.70 -13.88
CA PHE A 13 2.10 -22.41 -12.97
C PHE A 13 2.06 -23.93 -13.19
N LEU A 14 2.35 -24.39 -14.41
CA LEU A 14 2.23 -25.79 -14.80
C LEU A 14 3.55 -26.56 -14.69
N GLU A 15 4.69 -25.88 -14.83
CA GLU A 15 6.04 -26.47 -14.82
C GLU A 15 6.46 -26.95 -13.42
N ASN A 16 6.07 -26.24 -12.35
CA ASN A 16 6.50 -26.55 -10.98
C ASN A 16 5.36 -27.18 -10.19
N LYS A 17 5.50 -28.47 -9.83
CA LYS A 17 4.45 -29.24 -9.17
C LYS A 17 4.95 -30.01 -7.96
N ILE A 18 4.19 -29.93 -6.85
CA ILE A 18 4.31 -30.84 -5.70
C ILE A 18 3.09 -31.76 -5.66
N THR A 19 3.27 -33.02 -5.28
CA THR A 19 2.17 -33.98 -5.09
C THR A 19 2.18 -34.54 -3.68
N LEU A 20 1.03 -34.50 -3.00
CA LEU A 20 0.85 -35.03 -1.65
C LEU A 20 -0.28 -36.08 -1.60
N HIS A 21 -0.15 -37.03 -0.68
CA HIS A 21 -1.14 -38.08 -0.45
C HIS A 21 -1.60 -38.05 1.01
N CYS A 22 -2.89 -37.80 1.23
CA CYS A 22 -3.52 -37.63 2.53
C CYS A 22 -2.70 -36.75 3.51
N PRO A 23 -2.31 -35.53 3.10
CA PRO A 23 -1.40 -34.70 3.88
C PRO A 23 -2.03 -34.20 5.18
N SER A 24 -1.18 -33.94 6.15
CA SER A 24 -1.48 -33.11 7.32
C SER A 24 -1.52 -31.62 6.95
N GLU A 25 -2.03 -30.77 7.85
CA GLU A 25 -1.99 -29.31 7.69
C GLU A 25 -0.54 -28.79 7.51
N SER A 26 0.41 -29.30 8.30
CA SER A 26 1.81 -28.90 8.21
C SER A 26 2.48 -29.28 6.89
N ASP A 27 2.09 -30.41 6.29
CA ASP A 27 2.61 -30.81 4.98
C ASP A 27 2.19 -29.82 3.89
N ILE A 28 0.96 -29.28 3.99
CA ILE A 28 0.43 -28.28 3.04
C ILE A 28 1.20 -26.96 3.16
N TYR A 29 1.45 -26.47 4.37
CA TYR A 29 2.22 -25.24 4.58
C TYR A 29 3.68 -25.41 4.14
N THR A 30 4.29 -26.55 4.44
CA THR A 30 5.66 -26.86 3.98
C THR A 30 5.72 -26.94 2.45
N ALA A 31 4.69 -27.50 1.80
CA ALA A 31 4.62 -27.51 0.34
C ALA A 31 4.44 -26.11 -0.24
N TYR A 32 3.65 -25.24 0.40
CA TYR A 32 3.51 -23.84 -0.01
C TYR A 32 4.84 -23.11 0.01
N ASP A 33 5.59 -23.21 1.11
CA ASP A 33 6.89 -22.54 1.28
C ASP A 33 7.94 -23.02 0.27
N ASN A 34 7.92 -24.31 -0.06
CA ASN A 34 8.86 -24.91 -1.01
C ASN A 34 8.48 -24.69 -2.49
N LEU A 35 7.23 -24.32 -2.80
CA LEU A 35 6.84 -23.97 -4.15
C LEU A 35 7.40 -22.60 -4.55
N PRO A 36 7.89 -22.44 -5.79
CA PRO A 36 8.24 -21.13 -6.32
C PRO A 36 7.02 -20.20 -6.34
N ALA A 37 7.26 -18.90 -6.55
CA ALA A 37 6.24 -17.85 -6.65
C ALA A 37 5.04 -18.25 -7.53
N THR A 38 5.27 -19.01 -8.61
CA THR A 38 4.22 -19.65 -9.39
C THR A 38 4.43 -21.16 -9.43
N GLY A 39 3.38 -21.92 -9.12
CA GLY A 39 3.42 -23.38 -9.19
C GLY A 39 2.05 -23.99 -8.93
N ASN A 40 2.00 -25.31 -8.83
CA ASN A 40 0.78 -26.03 -8.50
C ASN A 40 1.03 -27.18 -7.53
N ILE A 41 -0.02 -27.57 -6.83
CA ILE A 41 -0.05 -28.71 -5.94
C ILE A 41 -1.17 -29.67 -6.35
N GLU A 42 -0.86 -30.96 -6.32
CA GLU A 42 -1.85 -32.03 -6.47
C GLU A 42 -1.96 -32.79 -5.14
N ILE A 43 -3.14 -32.79 -4.54
CA ILE A 43 -3.41 -33.53 -3.29
C ILE A 43 -4.37 -34.66 -3.57
N THR A 44 -4.05 -35.87 -3.11
CA THR A 44 -5.04 -36.96 -3.05
C THR A 44 -5.56 -37.09 -1.61
N CYS A 45 -6.87 -37.11 -1.38
CA CYS A 45 -7.46 -37.34 -0.06
C CYS A 45 -8.80 -38.10 -0.14
N SER A 46 -9.40 -38.42 1.01
CA SER A 46 -10.76 -38.98 1.09
C SER A 46 -11.82 -37.86 1.03
N LEU A 47 -13.07 -38.19 0.69
CA LEU A 47 -14.17 -37.22 0.75
C LEU A 47 -14.38 -36.66 2.17
N ALA A 48 -14.19 -37.48 3.22
CA ALA A 48 -14.29 -37.04 4.61
C ALA A 48 -13.22 -36.01 5.00
N SER A 49 -12.05 -36.07 4.37
CA SER A 49 -10.94 -35.14 4.61
C SER A 49 -10.94 -33.93 3.67
N LEU A 50 -11.88 -33.84 2.74
CA LEU A 50 -11.91 -32.80 1.71
C LEU A 50 -11.98 -31.39 2.31
N SER A 51 -12.95 -31.14 3.20
CA SER A 51 -13.17 -29.81 3.78
C SER A 51 -11.97 -29.31 4.62
N PRO A 52 -11.40 -30.09 5.56
CA PRO A 52 -10.18 -29.69 6.27
C PRO A 52 -8.99 -29.40 5.35
N VAL A 53 -8.75 -30.25 4.33
CA VAL A 53 -7.65 -30.06 3.38
C VAL A 53 -7.84 -28.79 2.56
N MET A 54 -9.06 -28.52 2.07
CA MET A 54 -9.37 -27.29 1.35
C MET A 54 -9.18 -26.06 2.24
N GLN A 55 -9.60 -26.11 3.50
CA GLN A 55 -9.38 -25.01 4.45
C GLN A 55 -7.88 -24.75 4.66
N SER A 56 -7.06 -25.78 4.81
CA SER A 56 -5.59 -25.61 4.92
C SER A 56 -4.99 -25.04 3.64
N LEU A 57 -5.42 -25.47 2.46
CA LEU A 57 -4.98 -24.90 1.18
C LEU A 57 -5.31 -23.40 1.06
N GLU A 58 -6.52 -23.01 1.48
CA GLU A 58 -6.97 -21.62 1.43
C GLU A 58 -6.19 -20.75 2.41
N ILE A 59 -6.02 -21.20 3.65
CA ILE A 59 -5.21 -20.51 4.67
C ILE A 59 -3.76 -20.37 4.19
N ALA A 60 -3.22 -21.40 3.53
CA ALA A 60 -1.88 -21.38 2.95
C ALA A 60 -1.74 -20.37 1.80
N GLY A 61 -2.82 -19.89 1.19
CA GLY A 61 -2.80 -18.91 0.10
C GLY A 61 -2.94 -19.50 -1.31
N PHE A 62 -3.16 -20.81 -1.44
CA PHE A 62 -3.41 -21.41 -2.76
C PHE A 62 -4.71 -20.84 -3.37
N PHE A 63 -4.85 -20.96 -4.70
CA PHE A 63 -6.07 -20.59 -5.41
C PHE A 63 -6.44 -21.54 -6.55
N GLY A 64 -7.61 -21.34 -7.14
CA GLY A 64 -8.11 -22.06 -8.30
C GLY A 64 -8.27 -23.55 -8.04
N PHE A 65 -8.99 -23.91 -6.97
CA PHE A 65 -9.05 -25.33 -6.58
C PHE A 65 -9.97 -26.08 -7.51
N PHE A 66 -9.53 -27.23 -7.99
CA PHE A 66 -10.36 -28.09 -8.82
C PHE A 66 -10.34 -29.53 -8.31
N ILE A 67 -11.53 -30.04 -8.02
CA ILE A 67 -11.75 -31.38 -7.46
C ILE A 67 -12.00 -32.36 -8.60
N ILE A 68 -11.21 -33.44 -8.65
CA ILE A 68 -11.29 -34.49 -9.65
C ILE A 68 -11.55 -35.82 -8.92
N PRO A 69 -12.74 -36.43 -9.08
CA PRO A 69 -13.01 -37.75 -8.53
C PRO A 69 -12.15 -38.78 -9.26
N LYS A 70 -11.53 -39.72 -8.53
CA LYS A 70 -10.72 -40.79 -9.15
C LYS A 70 -11.52 -41.99 -9.63
N GLN A 71 -12.74 -42.19 -9.13
CA GLN A 71 -13.57 -43.38 -9.36
C GLN A 71 -15.07 -43.00 -9.28
N GLU A 72 -15.94 -43.83 -9.85
CA GLU A 72 -17.40 -43.63 -9.85
C GLU A 72 -18.00 -43.64 -8.43
N LEU A 73 -17.56 -44.58 -7.56
CA LEU A 73 -17.76 -44.44 -6.12
C LEU A 73 -16.60 -43.60 -5.58
N ILE A 74 -16.87 -42.36 -5.17
CA ILE A 74 -15.86 -41.41 -4.67
C ILE A 74 -15.21 -41.93 -3.37
N ARG A 75 -14.23 -42.83 -3.50
CA ARG A 75 -13.39 -43.32 -2.39
C ARG A 75 -12.19 -42.41 -2.16
N SER A 76 -11.71 -41.80 -3.24
CA SER A 76 -10.57 -40.91 -3.24
C SER A 76 -10.80 -39.78 -4.24
N ILE A 77 -10.36 -38.59 -3.85
CA ILE A 77 -10.47 -37.35 -4.60
C ILE A 77 -9.07 -36.84 -4.85
N LYS A 78 -8.87 -36.21 -6.00
CA LYS A 78 -7.70 -35.39 -6.29
C LYS A 78 -8.10 -33.92 -6.28
N ILE A 79 -7.33 -33.07 -5.62
CA ILE A 79 -7.46 -31.62 -5.62
C ILE A 79 -6.26 -31.07 -6.37
N VAL A 80 -6.50 -30.18 -7.32
CA VAL A 80 -5.45 -29.35 -7.94
C VAL A 80 -5.62 -27.94 -7.41
N ALA A 81 -4.55 -27.29 -7.00
CA ALA A 81 -4.54 -25.89 -6.61
C ALA A 81 -3.23 -25.20 -7.04
N TYR A 82 -3.23 -23.88 -7.10
CA TYR A 82 -2.13 -23.10 -7.66
C TYR A 82 -1.55 -22.13 -6.63
N LYS A 83 -0.22 -21.98 -6.63
CA LYS A 83 0.49 -20.91 -5.94
C LYS A 83 0.84 -19.82 -6.95
N GLY A 84 0.75 -18.59 -6.49
CA GLY A 84 0.85 -17.39 -7.30
C GLY A 84 0.15 -16.25 -6.58
N LYS A 85 0.20 -15.08 -7.24
CA LYS A 85 -0.39 -13.79 -6.84
C LYS A 85 0.63 -12.74 -6.37
N ASP A 86 1.92 -13.04 -6.38
CA ASP A 86 2.96 -12.04 -6.13
C ASP A 86 2.93 -10.88 -7.15
N ASN A 87 3.40 -9.70 -6.71
CA ASN A 87 3.48 -8.43 -7.44
C ASN A 87 2.19 -7.57 -7.47
N PRO A 88 2.35 -6.23 -7.64
CA PRO A 88 1.24 -5.29 -7.69
C PRO A 88 0.23 -5.56 -8.81
N CYS A 89 -1.01 -5.17 -8.53
CA CYS A 89 -2.10 -5.16 -9.49
C CYS A 89 -1.91 -3.98 -10.49
N TYR A 90 -1.82 -4.30 -11.79
CA TYR A 90 -1.70 -3.30 -12.87
C TYR A 90 -2.87 -3.36 -13.84
N ASP A 91 -3.26 -2.19 -14.35
CA ASP A 91 -4.35 -2.04 -15.28
C ASP A 91 -3.87 -2.26 -16.72
N THR A 92 -4.61 -3.08 -17.46
CA THR A 92 -4.40 -3.33 -18.88
C THR A 92 -5.66 -3.14 -19.72
N GLY A 93 -6.73 -2.59 -19.15
CA GLY A 93 -8.02 -2.43 -19.82
C GLY A 93 -8.75 -3.76 -20.07
N LYS A 94 -8.41 -4.82 -19.33
CA LYS A 94 -9.03 -6.15 -19.49
C LYS A 94 -10.22 -6.29 -18.56
N SER A 95 -11.23 -6.97 -19.06
CA SER A 95 -12.38 -7.42 -18.29
C SER A 95 -12.51 -8.94 -18.39
N ALA A 96 -13.14 -9.56 -17.40
CA ALA A 96 -13.53 -10.96 -17.42
C ALA A 96 -15.04 -11.11 -17.25
N CYS A 97 -15.58 -12.16 -17.86
CA CYS A 97 -16.99 -12.51 -17.78
C CYS A 97 -17.11 -14.01 -17.49
N TYR A 98 -17.86 -14.34 -16.44
CA TYR A 98 -18.24 -15.71 -16.13
C TYR A 98 -19.28 -16.22 -17.15
N ARG A 99 -19.07 -17.44 -17.63
CA ARG A 99 -19.84 -18.12 -18.69
C ARG A 99 -20.28 -19.53 -18.27
N GLY A 100 -20.23 -19.82 -16.97
CA GLY A 100 -20.65 -21.11 -16.44
C GLY A 100 -22.17 -21.18 -16.25
N SER A 101 -22.58 -21.92 -15.23
CA SER A 101 -23.95 -22.31 -14.90
C SER A 101 -24.70 -21.29 -14.06
N ALA A 102 -23.96 -20.50 -13.30
CA ALA A 102 -24.52 -19.59 -12.30
C ALA A 102 -24.72 -18.16 -12.83
N PHE A 103 -25.44 -17.35 -12.07
CA PHE A 103 -25.63 -15.93 -12.37
C PHE A 103 -24.37 -15.12 -12.02
N ALA A 104 -23.71 -15.47 -10.91
CA ALA A 104 -22.45 -14.90 -10.48
C ALA A 104 -21.51 -15.96 -9.88
N ALA A 105 -20.22 -15.67 -9.84
CA ALA A 105 -19.21 -16.52 -9.23
C ALA A 105 -18.21 -15.70 -8.41
N VAL A 106 -17.81 -16.20 -7.24
CA VAL A 106 -16.78 -15.60 -6.36
C VAL A 106 -15.51 -16.44 -6.45
N ASP A 107 -14.38 -15.81 -6.74
CA ASP A 107 -13.08 -16.50 -6.75
C ASP A 107 -12.39 -16.50 -5.37
N ASP A 108 -11.20 -17.07 -5.31
CA ASP A 108 -10.42 -17.19 -4.07
C ASP A 108 -9.80 -15.85 -3.60
N ASP A 109 -9.80 -14.81 -4.43
CA ASP A 109 -9.36 -13.45 -4.10
C ASP A 109 -10.53 -12.50 -3.82
N HIS A 110 -11.75 -13.03 -3.77
CA HIS A 110 -12.99 -12.28 -3.57
C HIS A 110 -13.30 -11.31 -4.73
N HIS A 111 -12.88 -11.63 -5.96
CA HIS A 111 -13.50 -11.01 -7.13
C HIS A 111 -14.88 -11.63 -7.33
N LEU A 112 -15.91 -10.78 -7.49
CA LEU A 112 -17.26 -11.20 -7.80
C LEU A 112 -17.52 -11.02 -9.30
N LEU A 113 -17.55 -12.12 -10.04
CA LEU A 113 -17.80 -12.12 -11.47
C LEU A 113 -19.29 -12.25 -11.71
N PHE A 114 -19.90 -11.17 -12.18
CA PHE A 114 -21.22 -11.16 -12.79
C PHE A 114 -21.18 -10.14 -13.94
N GLU A 115 -21.79 -10.47 -15.08
CA GLU A 115 -21.64 -9.67 -16.31
C GLU A 115 -20.17 -9.52 -16.75
N GLU A 116 -19.73 -8.29 -17.08
CA GLU A 116 -18.37 -7.95 -17.45
C GLU A 116 -17.69 -7.19 -16.31
N THR A 117 -16.71 -7.81 -15.66
CA THR A 117 -15.98 -7.28 -14.52
C THR A 117 -14.59 -6.81 -14.96
N HIS A 118 -14.22 -5.55 -14.73
CA HIS A 118 -12.87 -5.03 -14.99
C HIS A 118 -11.86 -5.74 -14.07
N ILE A 119 -10.73 -6.19 -14.61
CA ILE A 119 -9.74 -6.98 -13.87
C ILE A 119 -8.31 -6.55 -14.14
N CYS A 120 -7.45 -6.73 -13.15
CA CYS A 120 -6.03 -6.48 -13.30
C CYS A 120 -5.34 -7.54 -14.18
N GLU A 121 -4.13 -7.24 -14.66
CA GLU A 121 -3.34 -8.17 -15.49
C GLU A 121 -3.09 -9.52 -14.81
N LYS A 122 -2.89 -9.50 -13.49
CA LYS A 122 -2.61 -10.70 -12.70
C LYS A 122 -3.80 -11.64 -12.69
N THR A 123 -5.00 -11.12 -12.41
CA THR A 123 -6.26 -11.87 -12.48
C THR A 123 -6.50 -12.40 -13.90
N ALA A 124 -6.15 -11.63 -14.94
CA ALA A 124 -6.28 -12.09 -16.32
C ALA A 124 -5.36 -13.29 -16.64
N ILE A 125 -4.14 -13.31 -16.12
CA ILE A 125 -3.22 -14.46 -16.25
C ILE A 125 -3.80 -15.68 -15.52
N ILE A 126 -4.35 -15.48 -14.31
CA ILE A 126 -4.98 -16.54 -13.51
C ILE A 126 -6.18 -17.15 -14.27
N TYR A 127 -7.08 -16.32 -14.79
CA TYR A 127 -8.24 -16.81 -15.57
C TYR A 127 -7.86 -17.38 -16.95
N SER A 128 -6.61 -17.21 -17.37
CA SER A 128 -6.07 -17.90 -18.56
C SER A 128 -5.58 -19.32 -18.25
N LEU A 129 -5.55 -19.75 -16.98
CA LEU A 129 -5.21 -21.11 -16.62
C LEU A 129 -6.24 -22.11 -17.17
N PRO A 130 -5.84 -23.36 -17.48
CA PRO A 130 -6.73 -24.35 -18.10
C PRO A 130 -8.05 -24.60 -17.37
N ILE A 131 -8.07 -24.49 -16.04
CA ILE A 131 -9.26 -24.70 -15.20
C ILE A 131 -10.36 -23.65 -15.41
N TYR A 132 -10.00 -22.43 -15.80
CA TYR A 132 -10.95 -21.33 -16.03
C TYR A 132 -11.35 -21.20 -17.50
N LYS A 133 -10.52 -21.70 -18.42
CA LYS A 133 -10.62 -21.46 -19.87
C LYS A 133 -12.00 -21.69 -20.51
N LYS A 134 -12.79 -22.64 -19.98
CA LYS A 134 -14.13 -22.96 -20.51
C LYS A 134 -15.24 -22.08 -19.95
N ILE A 135 -15.04 -21.50 -18.77
CA ILE A 135 -16.08 -20.82 -17.98
C ILE A 135 -15.78 -19.35 -17.74
N VAL A 136 -14.60 -18.85 -18.12
CA VAL A 136 -14.26 -17.42 -18.08
C VAL A 136 -13.85 -16.97 -19.47
N LYS A 137 -14.45 -15.87 -19.92
CA LYS A 137 -14.04 -15.15 -21.13
C LYS A 137 -13.35 -13.85 -20.71
N ILE A 138 -12.15 -13.61 -21.25
CA ILE A 138 -11.37 -12.40 -21.01
C ILE A 138 -11.40 -11.53 -22.28
N THR A 139 -11.58 -10.21 -22.12
CA THR A 139 -11.53 -9.26 -23.24
C THR A 139 -10.08 -8.99 -23.69
N LYS A 140 -9.92 -8.42 -24.88
CA LYS A 140 -8.61 -7.91 -25.30
C LYS A 140 -8.30 -6.66 -24.47
N GLY A 141 -7.07 -6.57 -23.97
CA GLY A 141 -6.65 -5.38 -23.23
C GLY A 141 -6.41 -4.18 -24.15
N ASN A 142 -6.37 -3.00 -23.53
CA ASN A 142 -6.03 -1.74 -24.19
C ASN A 142 -4.53 -1.76 -24.60
N PRO A 143 -4.20 -1.53 -25.88
CA PRO A 143 -2.81 -1.59 -26.37
C PRO A 143 -1.86 -0.61 -25.67
N GLU A 144 -2.33 0.60 -25.32
CA GLU A 144 -1.51 1.62 -24.65
C GLU A 144 -1.19 1.21 -23.21
N LEU A 145 -2.18 0.72 -22.47
CA LEU A 145 -1.97 0.22 -21.11
C LEU A 145 -1.06 -1.03 -21.10
N ILE A 146 -1.20 -1.93 -22.07
CA ILE A 146 -0.31 -3.08 -22.23
C ILE A 146 1.13 -2.64 -22.51
N ALA A 147 1.34 -1.63 -23.36
CA ALA A 147 2.69 -1.12 -23.64
C ALA A 147 3.34 -0.53 -22.39
N ARG A 148 2.56 0.16 -21.55
CA ARG A 148 3.01 0.75 -20.29
C ARG A 148 3.51 -0.24 -19.25
N LEU A 149 3.07 -1.50 -19.27
CA LEU A 149 3.55 -2.55 -18.35
C LEU A 149 5.08 -2.71 -18.32
N LYS A 150 5.78 -2.33 -19.39
CA LYS A 150 7.24 -2.47 -19.50
C LYS A 150 8.01 -1.25 -18.96
N THR A 151 7.36 -0.10 -18.87
CA THR A 151 8.04 1.19 -18.62
C THR A 151 7.51 1.89 -17.37
N ASP A 152 6.20 2.05 -17.29
CA ASP A 152 5.47 2.75 -16.23
C ASP A 152 4.05 2.15 -16.11
N PRO A 153 3.91 1.00 -15.45
CA PRO A 153 2.64 0.30 -15.32
C PRO A 153 1.59 1.15 -14.61
N ALA A 154 0.39 1.25 -15.19
CA ALA A 154 -0.72 1.90 -14.51
C ALA A 154 -1.19 1.05 -13.32
N PRO A 155 -1.33 1.60 -12.10
CA PRO A 155 -1.87 0.86 -10.97
C PRO A 155 -3.35 0.53 -11.20
N PHE A 156 -3.78 -0.62 -10.70
CA PHE A 156 -5.19 -1.05 -10.70
C PHE A 156 -5.75 -1.02 -9.28
N ASP A 157 -6.94 -0.46 -9.10
CA ASP A 157 -7.66 -0.45 -7.83
C ASP A 157 -8.57 -1.67 -7.70
N CYS A 158 -8.26 -2.56 -6.75
CA CYS A 158 -9.02 -3.78 -6.51
C CYS A 158 -10.16 -3.63 -5.49
N ASP A 159 -10.41 -2.42 -4.95
CA ASP A 159 -11.45 -2.20 -3.94
C ASP A 159 -12.87 -2.11 -4.51
N THR A 160 -13.32 -3.14 -5.24
CA THR A 160 -14.65 -3.18 -5.89
C THR A 160 -15.64 -4.11 -5.18
N PHE A 161 -15.18 -4.92 -4.23
CA PHE A 161 -15.96 -6.05 -3.71
C PHE A 161 -17.31 -5.67 -3.07
N GLU A 162 -17.37 -4.58 -2.30
CA GLU A 162 -18.65 -4.11 -1.72
C GLU A 162 -19.62 -3.59 -2.77
N SER A 163 -19.13 -2.82 -3.75
CA SER A 163 -19.97 -2.29 -4.82
C SER A 163 -20.48 -3.42 -5.71
N ASP A 164 -19.63 -4.40 -6.01
CA ASP A 164 -19.97 -5.55 -6.84
C ASP A 164 -21.05 -6.40 -6.15
N ALA A 165 -20.90 -6.67 -4.86
CA ALA A 165 -21.90 -7.41 -4.09
C ALA A 165 -23.24 -6.66 -3.99
N ALA A 166 -23.20 -5.33 -3.81
CA ALA A 166 -24.40 -4.51 -3.79
C ALA A 166 -25.10 -4.48 -5.16
N GLN A 167 -24.34 -4.38 -6.25
CA GLN A 167 -24.89 -4.44 -7.60
C GLN A 167 -25.53 -5.80 -7.87
N LEU A 168 -24.85 -6.90 -7.53
CA LEU A 168 -25.44 -8.24 -7.64
C LEU A 168 -26.75 -8.36 -6.85
N ALA A 169 -26.78 -7.87 -5.60
CA ALA A 169 -27.99 -7.91 -4.78
C ALA A 169 -29.17 -7.13 -5.37
N ASN A 170 -28.88 -6.05 -6.11
CA ASN A 170 -29.89 -5.25 -6.81
C ASN A 170 -30.32 -5.88 -8.14
N THR A 171 -29.41 -6.54 -8.86
CA THR A 171 -29.68 -7.12 -10.18
C THR A 171 -30.37 -8.47 -10.07
N LEU A 172 -30.02 -9.29 -9.07
CA LEU A 172 -30.58 -10.62 -8.89
C LEU A 172 -32.07 -10.48 -8.53
N ASN A 173 -32.96 -10.74 -9.49
CA ASN A 173 -34.40 -10.60 -9.31
C ASN A 173 -35.00 -11.96 -8.92
N TYR A 174 -35.21 -12.14 -7.62
CA TYR A 174 -35.67 -13.41 -7.07
C TYR A 174 -37.18 -13.58 -7.23
N SER A 175 -37.57 -14.74 -7.75
CA SER A 175 -38.93 -15.25 -7.67
C SER A 175 -39.01 -16.31 -6.59
N ASP A 176 -40.01 -16.23 -5.70
CA ASP A 176 -40.34 -17.20 -4.62
C ASP A 176 -40.67 -18.64 -5.10
N GLY A 177 -40.37 -18.98 -6.36
CA GLY A 177 -40.48 -20.32 -6.89
C GLY A 177 -39.44 -21.23 -6.27
N HIS A 178 -39.80 -21.90 -5.18
CA HIS A 178 -38.98 -22.95 -4.60
C HIS A 178 -39.17 -24.24 -5.40
N GLU A 179 -38.28 -24.48 -6.36
CA GLU A 179 -38.09 -25.84 -6.84
C GLU A 179 -37.67 -26.73 -5.67
N GLU A 180 -38.18 -27.96 -5.65
CA GLU A 180 -37.83 -28.91 -4.61
C GLU A 180 -36.34 -29.25 -4.68
N LEU A 181 -35.67 -29.25 -3.52
CA LEU A 181 -34.24 -29.56 -3.41
C LEU A 181 -34.06 -31.08 -3.34
N THR A 182 -33.96 -31.73 -4.49
CA THR A 182 -33.92 -33.20 -4.62
C THR A 182 -32.53 -33.72 -4.97
N SER A 183 -31.78 -32.99 -5.79
CA SER A 183 -30.48 -33.41 -6.31
C SER A 183 -29.33 -33.07 -5.36
N VAL A 184 -28.42 -34.01 -5.15
CA VAL A 184 -27.19 -33.77 -4.35
C VAL A 184 -26.01 -33.60 -5.29
N VAL A 185 -25.40 -32.42 -5.27
CA VAL A 185 -24.26 -32.09 -6.14
C VAL A 185 -23.05 -31.69 -5.32
N LEU A 186 -21.88 -32.17 -5.73
CA LEU A 186 -20.58 -31.66 -5.32
C LEU A 186 -20.03 -30.77 -6.44
N TYR A 187 -19.92 -29.48 -6.18
CA TYR A 187 -19.31 -28.53 -7.11
C TYR A 187 -17.77 -28.61 -7.00
N PRO A 188 -17.04 -28.95 -8.09
CA PRO A 188 -15.60 -29.16 -8.01
C PRO A 188 -14.75 -27.89 -8.02
N GLY A 189 -15.28 -26.73 -8.42
CA GLY A 189 -14.53 -25.49 -8.65
C GLY A 189 -14.49 -25.10 -10.13
N PRO A 190 -13.68 -24.10 -10.53
CA PRO A 190 -12.59 -23.49 -9.77
C PRO A 190 -13.00 -22.35 -8.83
N PHE A 191 -14.18 -21.75 -9.02
CA PHE A 191 -14.66 -20.68 -8.15
C PHE A 191 -14.99 -21.19 -6.75
N LYS A 192 -14.91 -20.32 -5.77
CA LYS A 192 -15.20 -20.62 -4.37
C LYS A 192 -16.70 -20.75 -4.12
N ILE A 193 -17.48 -19.83 -4.69
CA ILE A 193 -18.94 -19.78 -4.56
C ILE A 193 -19.55 -19.55 -5.94
N LEU A 194 -20.59 -20.30 -6.27
CA LEU A 194 -21.51 -19.99 -7.37
C LEU A 194 -22.82 -19.46 -6.79
N ILE A 195 -23.37 -18.41 -7.38
CA ILE A 195 -24.66 -17.82 -7.00
C ILE A 195 -25.62 -18.00 -8.17
N MET A 196 -26.57 -18.89 -7.99
CA MET A 196 -27.58 -19.23 -9.01
C MET A 196 -28.59 -18.09 -9.19
N GLY A 197 -29.35 -18.13 -10.28
CA GLY A 197 -30.36 -17.08 -10.60
C GLY A 197 -31.48 -16.97 -9.56
N ASP A 198 -31.78 -18.06 -8.85
CA ASP A 198 -32.72 -18.13 -7.72
C ASP A 198 -32.07 -17.72 -6.38
N GLY A 199 -30.80 -17.32 -6.40
CA GLY A 199 -30.01 -16.96 -5.23
C GLY A 199 -29.40 -18.15 -4.48
N THR A 200 -29.60 -19.39 -4.93
CA THR A 200 -28.95 -20.56 -4.33
C THR A 200 -27.42 -20.41 -4.37
N MET A 201 -26.79 -20.44 -3.19
CA MET A 201 -25.33 -20.38 -3.05
C MET A 201 -24.75 -21.79 -3.02
N ILE A 202 -23.90 -22.10 -3.99
CA ILE A 202 -23.23 -23.39 -4.12
C ILE A 202 -21.74 -23.21 -3.81
N HIS A 203 -21.31 -23.84 -2.72
CA HIS A 203 -19.94 -23.74 -2.21
C HIS A 203 -19.08 -24.87 -2.76
N ARG A 204 -17.87 -24.53 -3.23
CA ARG A 204 -16.92 -25.50 -3.77
C ARG A 204 -16.57 -26.55 -2.72
N GLY A 205 -16.58 -27.82 -3.12
CA GLY A 205 -16.19 -28.93 -2.25
C GLY A 205 -17.20 -29.28 -1.14
N VAL A 206 -18.35 -28.62 -1.08
CA VAL A 206 -19.43 -28.93 -0.14
C VAL A 206 -20.56 -29.67 -0.89
N PRO A 207 -20.89 -30.91 -0.51
CA PRO A 207 -22.09 -31.58 -1.00
C PRO A 207 -23.34 -30.81 -0.58
N LEU A 208 -24.12 -30.34 -1.55
CA LEU A 208 -25.33 -29.55 -1.31
C LEU A 208 -26.54 -30.17 -2.02
N ARG A 209 -27.69 -30.09 -1.35
CA ARG A 209 -28.98 -30.48 -1.92
C ARG A 209 -29.58 -29.27 -2.64
N ILE A 210 -29.64 -29.32 -3.96
CA ILE A 210 -30.09 -28.23 -4.85
C ILE A 210 -31.22 -28.71 -5.76
N SER A 211 -31.88 -27.79 -6.47
CA SER A 211 -32.90 -28.16 -7.45
C SER A 211 -32.31 -28.96 -8.61
N ASP A 212 -33.16 -29.74 -9.29
CA ASP A 212 -32.74 -30.53 -10.45
C ASP A 212 -32.26 -29.64 -11.62
N SER A 213 -32.89 -28.47 -11.80
CA SER A 213 -32.48 -27.50 -12.82
C SER A 213 -31.07 -26.94 -12.54
N ALA A 214 -30.82 -26.55 -11.29
CA ALA A 214 -29.51 -26.09 -10.85
C ALA A 214 -28.45 -27.19 -10.98
N ALA A 215 -28.77 -28.43 -10.59
CA ALA A 215 -27.88 -29.56 -10.74
C ALA A 215 -27.50 -29.80 -12.20
N GLN A 216 -28.47 -29.82 -13.12
CA GLN A 216 -28.21 -29.96 -14.56
C GLN A 216 -27.32 -28.85 -15.10
N ALA A 217 -27.56 -27.60 -14.69
CA ALA A 217 -26.75 -26.45 -15.11
C ALA A 217 -25.29 -26.60 -14.65
N VAL A 218 -25.06 -26.86 -13.36
CA VAL A 218 -23.71 -26.99 -12.78
C VAL A 218 -22.97 -28.19 -13.37
N MET A 219 -23.64 -29.32 -13.59
CA MET A 219 -23.05 -30.49 -14.25
C MET A 219 -22.58 -30.17 -15.68
N LYS A 220 -23.39 -29.41 -16.43
CA LYS A 220 -23.13 -29.09 -17.84
C LYS A 220 -21.97 -28.11 -18.01
N SER A 221 -21.95 -27.03 -17.23
CA SER A 221 -21.03 -25.91 -17.47
C SER A 221 -19.84 -25.86 -16.49
N ASP A 222 -20.02 -26.35 -15.26
CA ASP A 222 -19.06 -26.23 -14.16
C ASP A 222 -18.60 -27.59 -13.61
N ALA A 223 -18.81 -28.64 -14.40
CA ALA A 223 -18.39 -30.01 -14.10
C ALA A 223 -18.91 -30.56 -12.76
N GLY A 224 -20.09 -30.09 -12.31
CA GLY A 224 -20.75 -30.59 -11.12
C GLY A 224 -20.84 -32.12 -11.10
N ILE A 225 -20.64 -32.70 -9.91
CA ILE A 225 -20.66 -34.15 -9.72
C ILE A 225 -21.94 -34.52 -8.98
N LEU A 226 -22.82 -35.26 -9.63
CA LEU A 226 -24.04 -35.78 -9.02
C LEU A 226 -23.69 -36.93 -8.06
N LEU A 227 -24.07 -36.79 -6.79
CA LEU A 227 -23.89 -37.81 -5.77
C LEU A 227 -25.15 -38.66 -5.63
N LYS A 228 -25.01 -39.99 -5.64
CA LYS A 228 -26.12 -40.94 -5.52
C LYS A 228 -25.96 -41.86 -4.30
N GLY A 229 -27.06 -42.45 -3.84
CA GLY A 229 -27.06 -43.48 -2.79
C GLY A 229 -26.62 -42.96 -1.41
N ASN A 230 -25.77 -43.73 -0.71
CA ASN A 230 -25.34 -43.46 0.67
C ASN A 230 -24.52 -42.17 0.87
N LEU A 231 -24.21 -41.43 -0.21
CA LEU A 231 -23.55 -40.12 -0.17
C LEU A 231 -24.56 -38.96 -0.10
N ALA A 232 -25.85 -39.20 -0.29
CA ALA A 232 -26.89 -38.19 -0.19
C ALA A 232 -27.20 -37.69 1.24
N PRO A 233 -27.06 -38.49 2.33
CA PRO A 233 -27.36 -38.02 3.69
C PRO A 233 -26.38 -36.96 4.24
N ILE A 234 -25.16 -36.88 3.71
CA ILE A 234 -24.14 -35.91 4.15
C ILE A 234 -24.32 -34.52 3.53
N ALA A 235 -25.29 -34.34 2.64
CA ALA A 235 -25.52 -33.09 1.94
C ALA A 235 -26.20 -32.05 2.83
N GLY A 236 -25.60 -30.85 2.88
CA GLY A 236 -26.21 -29.70 3.53
C GLY A 236 -27.29 -29.05 2.66
N ASN A 237 -28.03 -28.13 3.26
CA ASN A 237 -28.92 -27.23 2.52
C ASN A 237 -28.15 -25.97 2.11
N PRO A 238 -28.34 -25.48 0.88
CA PRO A 238 -27.68 -24.26 0.43
C PRO A 238 -28.22 -23.04 1.17
N LEU A 239 -27.36 -22.03 1.30
CA LEU A 239 -27.80 -20.69 1.68
C LEU A 239 -28.39 -19.98 0.46
N ASN A 240 -29.24 -18.98 0.71
CA ASN A 240 -29.73 -18.09 -0.35
C ASN A 240 -29.05 -16.72 -0.19
N PHE A 241 -28.42 -16.24 -1.26
CA PHE A 241 -27.61 -15.03 -1.29
C PHE A 241 -28.37 -13.79 -0.81
N GLN A 242 -29.56 -13.49 -1.36
CA GLN A 242 -30.31 -12.30 -0.94
C GLN A 242 -30.72 -12.37 0.53
N ASN A 243 -31.09 -13.56 1.02
CA ASN A 243 -31.48 -13.76 2.41
C ASN A 243 -30.31 -13.54 3.38
N VAL A 244 -29.11 -14.00 3.04
CA VAL A 244 -27.93 -13.82 3.89
C VAL A 244 -27.33 -12.42 3.72
N TYR A 245 -27.34 -11.85 2.52
CA TYR A 245 -26.85 -10.50 2.23
C TYR A 245 -27.70 -9.44 2.94
N LYS A 246 -29.03 -9.56 2.97
CA LYS A 246 -29.91 -8.67 3.75
C LYS A 246 -29.58 -8.67 5.25
N LYS A 247 -29.08 -9.79 5.78
CA LYS A 247 -28.77 -9.96 7.21
C LYS A 247 -27.36 -9.57 7.57
N GLN A 248 -26.40 -9.79 6.68
CA GLN A 248 -24.97 -9.75 6.98
C GLN A 248 -24.19 -8.78 6.09
N GLY A 249 -24.79 -8.24 5.02
CA GLY A 249 -24.10 -7.51 3.97
C GLY A 249 -23.10 -8.38 3.20
N THR A 250 -22.10 -7.74 2.59
CA THR A 250 -21.06 -8.35 1.76
C THR A 250 -20.26 -9.47 2.44
N ILE A 251 -20.12 -9.46 3.78
CA ILE A 251 -19.44 -10.53 4.53
C ILE A 251 -20.02 -11.91 4.26
N CYS A 252 -21.29 -12.04 3.83
CA CYS A 252 -21.84 -13.35 3.49
C CYS A 252 -21.11 -14.07 2.34
N LEU A 253 -20.34 -13.34 1.53
CA LEU A 253 -19.49 -13.86 0.45
C LEU A 253 -18.06 -14.18 0.90
N VAL A 254 -17.69 -13.77 2.11
CA VAL A 254 -16.38 -14.00 2.72
C VAL A 254 -16.50 -15.20 3.64
N GLU A 255 -16.41 -16.39 3.06
CA GLU A 255 -16.76 -17.66 3.69
C GLU A 255 -16.02 -17.90 5.02
N THR A 256 -16.77 -18.28 6.07
CA THR A 256 -16.30 -18.77 7.39
C THR A 256 -14.90 -18.30 7.80
N LEU A 257 -14.75 -16.98 7.87
CA LEU A 257 -13.53 -16.37 8.33
C LEU A 257 -13.14 -16.96 9.70
N LYS A 258 -12.03 -17.69 9.76
CA LYS A 258 -11.22 -17.70 10.97
C LYS A 258 -10.65 -16.29 11.09
N ILE A 259 -11.45 -15.39 11.65
CA ILE A 259 -11.09 -13.99 11.78
C ILE A 259 -9.97 -13.92 12.81
N ASN A 260 -8.76 -13.69 12.33
CA ASN A 260 -7.71 -13.16 13.17
C ASN A 260 -8.01 -11.67 13.34
N ALA A 261 -8.85 -11.36 14.33
CA ALA A 261 -9.06 -9.99 14.76
C ALA A 261 -7.73 -9.52 15.36
N ARG A 262 -7.04 -8.60 14.67
CA ARG A 262 -5.83 -8.00 15.20
C ARG A 262 -6.29 -6.85 16.10
N PHE A 263 -6.36 -7.14 17.39
CA PHE A 263 -6.53 -6.13 18.41
C PHE A 263 -5.14 -5.58 18.69
N ASP A 264 -4.74 -4.53 18.00
CA ASP A 264 -3.75 -3.62 18.56
C ASP A 264 -4.56 -2.60 19.35
N PRO A 265 -4.82 -2.81 20.66
CA PRO A 265 -5.47 -1.78 21.44
C PRO A 265 -4.49 -0.61 21.49
N ALA A 266 -4.79 0.47 20.77
CA ALA A 266 -4.34 1.75 21.24
C ALA A 266 -4.87 1.89 22.67
N ASN A 267 -3.98 1.92 23.67
CA ASN A 267 -4.34 2.09 25.07
C ASN A 267 -5.16 3.37 25.32
N THR A 268 -5.14 4.31 24.36
CA THR A 268 -5.92 5.54 24.34
C THR A 268 -6.38 5.85 22.91
N VAL A 269 -7.65 6.22 22.75
CA VAL A 269 -8.18 6.68 21.45
C VAL A 269 -7.65 8.08 21.14
N ASP A 270 -6.86 8.23 20.07
CA ASP A 270 -6.39 9.52 19.57
C ASP A 270 -7.23 10.00 18.39
N LEU A 271 -8.10 10.98 18.61
CA LEU A 271 -8.95 11.52 17.56
C LEU A 271 -8.23 12.51 16.62
N ARG A 272 -7.02 12.96 16.95
CA ARG A 272 -6.26 13.90 16.10
C ARG A 272 -5.85 13.28 14.77
N VAL A 273 -5.76 11.95 14.70
CA VAL A 273 -5.55 11.22 13.43
C VAL A 273 -6.60 11.58 12.36
N LEU A 274 -7.82 11.92 12.79
CA LEU A 274 -8.90 12.32 11.89
C LEU A 274 -8.62 13.68 11.24
N GLU A 275 -7.66 14.45 11.72
CA GLU A 275 -7.29 15.70 11.08
C GLU A 275 -6.58 15.46 9.74
N GLU A 276 -5.64 14.50 9.74
CA GLU A 276 -4.77 14.12 8.61
C GLU A 276 -5.38 13.01 7.75
N THR A 277 -6.41 12.32 8.24
CA THR A 277 -7.13 11.28 7.49
C THR A 277 -7.65 11.83 6.13
N PRO A 278 -7.44 11.13 5.01
CA PRO A 278 -7.94 11.53 3.69
C PRO A 278 -9.44 11.79 3.65
N SER A 279 -9.86 12.66 2.72
CA SER A 279 -11.27 13.04 2.58
C SER A 279 -12.17 11.86 2.21
N GLU A 280 -11.73 10.95 1.34
CA GLU A 280 -12.54 9.76 0.99
C GLU A 280 -12.76 8.87 2.23
N MET A 281 -11.74 8.67 3.05
CA MET A 281 -11.85 7.87 4.26
C MET A 281 -12.80 8.52 5.28
N LYS A 282 -12.72 9.85 5.47
CA LYS A 282 -13.69 10.59 6.31
C LYS A 282 -15.12 10.42 5.82
N GLN A 283 -15.35 10.53 4.51
CA GLN A 283 -16.68 10.32 3.92
C GLN A 283 -17.16 8.89 4.12
N ARG A 284 -16.28 7.89 4.00
CA ARG A 284 -16.61 6.48 4.27
C ARG A 284 -17.01 6.28 5.74
N LEU A 285 -16.31 6.87 6.70
CA LEU A 285 -16.68 6.85 8.12
C LEU A 285 -18.06 7.50 8.36
N LEU A 286 -18.31 8.68 7.76
CA LEU A 286 -19.60 9.36 7.89
C LEU A 286 -20.74 8.51 7.30
N LYS A 287 -20.54 7.91 6.13
CA LYS A 287 -21.51 6.99 5.51
C LYS A 287 -21.80 5.77 6.40
N LEU A 288 -20.77 5.19 7.02
CA LEU A 288 -20.92 4.08 7.97
C LEU A 288 -21.81 4.47 9.16
N ILE A 289 -21.61 5.68 9.70
CA ILE A 289 -22.41 6.21 10.81
C ILE A 289 -23.84 6.49 10.36
N GLU A 290 -24.04 7.15 9.22
CA GLU A 290 -25.35 7.61 8.74
C GLU A 290 -26.25 6.47 8.28
N SER A 291 -25.68 5.45 7.64
CA SER A 291 -26.40 4.23 7.24
C SER A 291 -26.63 3.27 8.41
N ASN A 292 -26.04 3.54 9.58
CA ASN A 292 -26.01 2.62 10.71
C ASN A 292 -25.45 1.23 10.34
N SER A 293 -24.53 1.17 9.36
CA SER A 293 -23.92 -0.06 8.89
C SER A 293 -22.89 -0.58 9.91
N GLU A 294 -22.78 -1.89 10.04
CA GLU A 294 -21.94 -2.53 11.07
C GLU A 294 -20.44 -2.43 10.77
N TYR A 295 -20.07 -2.50 9.49
CA TYR A 295 -18.69 -2.51 9.01
C TYR A 295 -18.59 -1.92 7.60
N PHE A 296 -17.37 -1.76 7.11
CA PHE A 296 -17.05 -1.62 5.69
C PHE A 296 -15.86 -2.51 5.34
N ILE A 297 -15.71 -2.83 4.07
CA ILE A 297 -14.62 -3.67 3.57
C ILE A 297 -13.69 -2.85 2.69
N ILE A 298 -12.38 -3.07 2.82
CA ILE A 298 -11.40 -2.60 1.83
C ILE A 298 -10.54 -3.79 1.40
N THR A 299 -10.49 -4.04 0.10
CA THR A 299 -9.59 -5.04 -0.49
C THR A 299 -8.20 -4.45 -0.73
N GLY A 300 -7.15 -5.23 -0.41
CA GLY A 300 -5.76 -4.87 -0.67
C GLY A 300 -4.89 -4.82 0.59
N SER A 301 -3.59 -4.65 0.39
CA SER A 301 -2.60 -4.57 1.46
C SER A 301 -2.35 -3.12 1.88
N ASP A 302 -1.80 -2.93 3.09
CA ASP A 302 -1.36 -1.60 3.53
C ASP A 302 -0.29 -1.07 2.55
N ALA A 303 -0.44 0.16 2.06
CA ALA A 303 0.55 0.72 1.14
C ALA A 303 1.95 0.93 1.75
N ARG A 304 2.09 0.83 3.09
CA ARG A 304 3.38 0.80 3.80
C ARG A 304 4.05 -0.58 3.78
N ASP A 305 3.31 -1.63 3.45
CA ASP A 305 3.84 -2.99 3.36
C ASP A 305 4.48 -3.23 1.99
N PHE A 306 5.82 -3.26 1.96
CA PHE A 306 6.59 -3.48 0.74
C PHE A 306 6.42 -4.88 0.15
N ASN A 307 5.99 -5.85 0.95
CA ASN A 307 5.69 -7.22 0.52
C ASN A 307 4.21 -7.39 0.17
N GLY A 308 3.40 -6.35 0.38
CA GLY A 308 1.99 -6.34 0.12
C GLY A 308 1.68 -6.57 -1.36
N CYS A 309 0.79 -7.52 -1.62
CA CYS A 309 0.40 -7.97 -2.94
C CYS A 309 -0.26 -6.85 -3.78
N CYS A 310 -1.23 -6.11 -3.23
CA CYS A 310 -1.89 -4.98 -3.90
C CYS A 310 -2.01 -3.78 -2.94
N PRO A 311 -0.97 -2.92 -2.87
CA PRO A 311 -0.92 -1.74 -2.00
C PRO A 311 -2.12 -0.80 -2.20
N SER A 312 -2.81 -0.46 -1.11
CA SER A 312 -3.95 0.45 -1.10
C SER A 312 -3.76 1.59 -0.09
N ASP A 313 -3.89 2.82 -0.57
CA ASP A 313 -3.89 4.02 0.28
C ASP A 313 -5.11 4.06 1.20
N GLY A 314 -6.23 3.47 0.78
CA GLY A 314 -7.42 3.28 1.62
C GLY A 314 -7.15 2.35 2.79
N VAL A 315 -6.50 1.22 2.55
CA VAL A 315 -6.07 0.28 3.61
C VAL A 315 -5.07 0.93 4.55
N LYS A 316 -4.08 1.67 4.03
CA LYS A 316 -3.13 2.46 4.83
C LYS A 316 -3.86 3.44 5.75
N ALA A 317 -4.77 4.25 5.20
CA ALA A 317 -5.53 5.23 5.98
C ALA A 317 -6.41 4.57 7.05
N ALA A 318 -7.07 3.46 6.71
CA ALA A 318 -7.87 2.70 7.68
C ALA A 318 -7.01 2.07 8.77
N ASN A 319 -5.83 1.53 8.44
CA ASN A 319 -4.90 0.98 9.43
C ASN A 319 -4.32 2.05 10.35
N GLN A 320 -4.06 3.27 9.88
CA GLN A 320 -3.68 4.39 10.75
C GLN A 320 -4.79 4.74 11.76
N LEU A 321 -6.07 4.63 11.35
CA LEU A 321 -7.20 4.77 12.27
C LEU A 321 -7.31 3.61 13.27
N VAL A 322 -6.89 2.40 12.88
CA VAL A 322 -6.77 1.26 13.80
C VAL A 322 -5.67 1.51 14.83
N GLU A 323 -4.48 1.94 14.38
CA GLU A 323 -3.33 2.30 15.23
C GLU A 323 -3.69 3.41 16.25
N ALA A 324 -4.59 4.32 15.88
CA ALA A 324 -5.09 5.39 16.75
C ALA A 324 -6.29 4.99 17.65
N GLY A 325 -6.77 3.75 17.56
CA GLY A 325 -7.91 3.25 18.33
C GLY A 325 -9.28 3.77 17.89
N VAL A 326 -9.38 4.35 16.70
CA VAL A 326 -10.66 4.80 16.11
C VAL A 326 -11.39 3.62 15.46
N LEU A 327 -10.67 2.82 14.70
CA LEU A 327 -11.17 1.61 14.05
C LEU A 327 -10.59 0.36 14.71
N GLN A 328 -11.12 -0.79 14.33
CA GLN A 328 -10.48 -2.10 14.46
C GLN A 328 -10.66 -2.86 13.15
N VAL A 329 -9.83 -3.88 12.94
CA VAL A 329 -9.83 -4.65 11.71
C VAL A 329 -9.91 -6.16 11.99
N ALA A 330 -10.81 -6.80 11.28
CA ALA A 330 -10.92 -8.24 11.14
C ALA A 330 -10.37 -8.63 9.76
N ARG A 331 -9.46 -9.60 9.70
CA ARG A 331 -8.90 -10.10 8.44
C ARG A 331 -9.25 -11.57 8.26
N ALA A 332 -9.47 -11.97 7.01
CA ALA A 332 -9.39 -13.36 6.63
C ALA A 332 -7.99 -13.89 6.91
N ASN A 333 -7.88 -15.14 7.35
CA ASN A 333 -6.58 -15.82 7.30
C ASN A 333 -6.22 -16.01 5.84
N SER A 334 -5.28 -15.20 5.38
CA SER A 334 -4.80 -15.24 4.02
C SER A 334 -3.28 -15.11 4.04
N ALA A 335 -2.61 -15.80 3.12
CA ALA A 335 -1.16 -15.77 3.04
C ALA A 335 -0.65 -14.35 2.71
N PRO A 336 0.60 -14.00 3.08
CA PRO A 336 1.15 -12.65 2.88
C PRO A 336 1.10 -12.15 1.42
N ASP A 337 1.08 -13.07 0.46
CA ASP A 337 1.08 -12.87 -0.99
C ASP A 337 -0.32 -12.86 -1.64
N SER A 338 -1.39 -12.99 -0.84
CA SER A 338 -2.78 -12.85 -1.29
C SER A 338 -3.28 -11.40 -1.26
N CYS A 339 -4.38 -11.10 -1.96
CA CYS A 339 -5.09 -9.83 -1.81
C CYS A 339 -6.02 -9.93 -0.58
N PRO A 340 -5.68 -9.35 0.58
CA PRO A 340 -6.49 -9.56 1.77
C PRO A 340 -7.77 -8.71 1.68
N VAL A 341 -8.86 -9.30 2.19
CA VAL A 341 -10.10 -8.58 2.47
C VAL A 341 -10.05 -8.10 3.90
N ASN A 342 -10.06 -6.78 4.10
CA ASN A 342 -10.00 -6.17 5.42
C ASN A 342 -11.40 -5.67 5.82
N ILE A 343 -11.94 -6.20 6.91
CA ILE A 343 -13.24 -5.81 7.47
C ILE A 343 -12.99 -4.82 8.60
N TYR A 344 -13.38 -3.57 8.40
CA TYR A 344 -13.22 -2.50 9.38
C TYR A 344 -14.54 -2.17 10.06
N ALA A 345 -14.48 -1.95 11.37
CA ALA A 345 -15.57 -1.36 12.15
C ALA A 345 -14.99 -0.39 13.19
N PHE A 346 -15.83 0.42 13.84
CA PHE A 346 -15.32 1.26 14.93
C PHE A 346 -14.79 0.40 16.07
N SER A 347 -13.77 0.89 16.77
CA SER A 347 -13.13 0.17 17.87
C SER A 347 -14.15 -0.32 18.91
N GLY A 348 -14.03 -1.59 19.31
CA GLY A 348 -14.94 -2.26 20.25
C GLY A 348 -16.27 -2.79 19.68
N GLU A 349 -16.61 -2.51 18.42
CA GLU A 349 -17.82 -3.03 17.76
C GLU A 349 -17.74 -4.49 17.21
N ILE A 350 -16.55 -5.04 16.93
CA ILE A 350 -16.30 -6.44 16.55
C ILE A 350 -16.12 -7.26 17.82
N LYS A 351 -17.04 -8.19 18.09
CA LYS A 351 -16.90 -9.15 19.17
C LYS A 351 -16.37 -10.46 18.61
N ALA A 352 -15.10 -10.75 18.85
CA ALA A 352 -14.53 -12.06 18.54
C ALA A 352 -15.04 -13.10 19.54
N ARG A 353 -16.14 -13.77 19.18
CA ARG A 353 -16.52 -15.08 19.75
C ARG A 353 -17.01 -15.96 18.60
N GLU A 354 -16.27 -17.04 18.34
CA GLU A 354 -16.54 -18.20 17.47
C GLU A 354 -17.28 -17.96 16.14
N MET A 355 -16.55 -18.19 15.03
CA MET A 355 -16.98 -18.44 13.63
C MET A 355 -18.03 -17.51 12.97
N LYS A 356 -18.64 -16.57 13.68
CA LYS A 356 -19.54 -15.53 13.18
C LYS A 356 -19.22 -14.23 13.91
N SER A 357 -18.59 -13.29 13.23
CA SER A 357 -18.46 -11.93 13.76
C SER A 357 -19.84 -11.39 14.13
N LYS A 358 -20.05 -11.15 15.42
CA LYS A 358 -21.18 -10.37 15.91
C LYS A 358 -20.71 -8.93 16.05
N PHE A 359 -21.40 -8.03 15.38
CA PHE A 359 -21.16 -6.61 15.53
C PHE A 359 -22.05 -6.04 16.65
N THR A 360 -21.58 -5.02 17.34
CA THR A 360 -22.38 -4.27 18.32
C THR A 360 -22.07 -2.78 18.15
N ILE A 361 -23.03 -2.04 17.59
CA ILE A 361 -22.85 -0.62 17.28
C ILE A 361 -22.78 0.22 18.57
N ASN A 362 -21.71 1.01 18.70
CA ASN A 362 -21.52 1.98 19.78
C ASN A 362 -21.92 3.39 19.31
N GLN A 363 -23.21 3.70 19.43
CA GLN A 363 -23.76 4.99 18.98
C GLN A 363 -23.07 6.21 19.61
N LYS A 364 -22.71 6.12 20.90
CA LYS A 364 -22.04 7.22 21.61
C LYS A 364 -20.66 7.50 21.01
N PHE A 365 -19.91 6.45 20.69
CA PHE A 365 -18.60 6.58 20.07
C PHE A 365 -18.70 7.10 18.64
N ARG A 366 -19.59 6.52 17.82
CA ARG A 366 -19.87 6.99 16.46
C ARG A 366 -20.24 8.48 16.42
N GLN A 367 -21.12 8.93 17.30
CA GLN A 367 -21.50 10.34 17.37
C GLN A 367 -20.32 11.26 17.75
N LYS A 368 -19.42 10.80 18.63
CA LYS A 368 -18.17 11.52 18.96
C LYS A 368 -17.31 11.71 17.71
N ILE A 369 -17.14 10.66 16.90
CA ILE A 369 -16.40 10.72 15.62
C ILE A 369 -17.08 11.68 14.64
N LYS A 370 -18.40 11.55 14.44
CA LYS A 370 -19.19 12.43 13.54
C LYS A 370 -19.03 13.90 13.92
N ASN A 371 -19.16 14.22 15.21
CA ASN A 371 -19.00 15.60 15.70
C ASN A 371 -17.58 16.11 15.45
N TYR A 372 -16.55 15.28 15.66
CA TYR A 372 -15.17 15.67 15.42
C TYR A 372 -14.90 15.98 13.93
N ILE A 373 -15.39 15.12 13.03
CA ILE A 373 -15.26 15.33 11.56
C ILE A 373 -16.00 16.60 11.14
N ASN A 374 -17.20 16.86 11.67
CA ASN A 374 -18.05 17.97 11.24
C ASN A 374 -17.70 19.34 11.87
N ASN A 375 -17.13 19.38 13.09
CA ASN A 375 -16.89 20.63 13.82
C ASN A 375 -15.72 21.50 13.28
N LYS A 376 -15.11 21.15 12.15
CA LYS A 376 -13.98 21.90 11.57
C LYS A 376 -14.34 23.25 10.91
N LYS A 377 -15.60 23.69 10.92
CA LYS A 377 -15.96 25.06 10.50
C LYS A 377 -15.56 26.15 11.49
N SER A 378 -15.25 25.83 12.76
CA SER A 378 -15.03 26.86 13.80
C SER A 378 -13.56 27.10 14.20
N SER A 379 -12.67 26.11 14.12
CA SER A 379 -11.30 26.26 14.68
C SER A 379 -10.32 26.98 13.74
N LYS A 380 -10.43 26.80 12.42
CA LYS A 380 -9.55 27.48 11.45
C LYS A 380 -9.82 28.99 11.34
N LYS A 381 -11.06 29.44 11.55
CA LYS A 381 -11.38 30.89 11.57
C LYS A 381 -10.80 31.59 12.80
N PHE A 382 -10.83 30.94 13.96
CA PHE A 382 -10.33 31.53 15.19
C PHE A 382 -8.80 31.69 15.17
N SER A 383 -8.06 30.71 14.63
CA SER A 383 -6.61 30.83 14.50
C SER A 383 -6.18 31.86 13.46
N LEU A 384 -6.87 31.98 12.32
CA LEU A 384 -6.56 32.98 11.29
C LEU A 384 -6.88 34.41 11.74
N VAL A 385 -7.97 34.62 12.50
CA VAL A 385 -8.29 35.93 13.07
C VAL A 385 -7.31 36.30 14.16
N PHE A 386 -7.00 35.39 15.09
CA PHE A 386 -5.99 35.64 16.13
C PHE A 386 -4.60 35.90 15.53
N LEU A 387 -4.19 35.13 14.51
CA LEU A 387 -2.94 35.31 13.80
C LEU A 387 -2.91 36.65 13.05
N ARG A 388 -4.02 37.09 12.45
CA ARG A 388 -4.10 38.38 11.75
C ARG A 388 -3.97 39.55 12.72
N TRP A 389 -4.62 39.48 13.88
CA TRP A 389 -4.50 40.51 14.91
C TRP A 389 -3.13 40.51 15.59
N SER A 390 -2.52 39.35 15.82
CA SER A 390 -1.15 39.27 16.34
C SER A 390 -0.12 39.77 15.33
N LEU A 391 -0.30 39.50 14.03
CA LEU A 391 0.56 40.03 12.98
C LEU A 391 0.43 41.55 12.85
N LEU A 392 -0.79 42.09 12.92
CA LEU A 392 -1.03 43.54 12.90
C LEU A 392 -0.43 44.23 14.13
N LEU A 393 -0.54 43.61 15.32
CA LEU A 393 0.09 44.09 16.53
C LEU A 393 1.63 44.04 16.41
N PHE A 394 2.19 42.96 15.86
CA PHE A 394 3.61 42.84 15.60
C PHE A 394 4.11 43.90 14.62
N ILE A 395 3.39 44.14 13.52
CA ILE A 395 3.71 45.19 12.54
C ILE A 395 3.66 46.58 13.20
N ALA A 396 2.64 46.85 14.02
CA ALA A 396 2.53 48.13 14.74
C ALA A 396 3.67 48.33 15.73
N ILE A 397 4.02 47.30 16.52
CA ILE A 397 5.16 47.33 17.44
C ILE A 397 6.47 47.49 16.66
N SER A 398 6.68 46.76 15.57
CA SER A 398 7.85 46.89 14.71
C SER A 398 7.96 48.28 14.08
N LEU A 399 6.86 48.91 13.67
CA LEU A 399 6.85 50.30 13.18
C LEU A 399 7.24 51.30 14.27
N VAL A 400 6.73 51.12 15.50
CA VAL A 400 7.10 51.97 16.65
C VAL A 400 8.58 51.79 17.00
N VAL A 401 9.07 50.54 17.02
CA VAL A 401 10.49 50.23 17.25
C VAL A 401 11.35 50.76 16.10
N PHE A 402 10.90 50.70 14.85
CA PHE A 402 11.60 51.21 13.68
C PHE A 402 11.70 52.73 13.70
N VAL A 403 10.61 53.44 14.02
CA VAL A 403 10.61 54.90 14.19
C VAL A 403 11.48 55.29 15.40
N GLY A 404 11.41 54.54 16.50
CA GLY A 404 12.30 54.72 17.66
C GLY A 404 13.78 54.52 17.30
N ASN A 405 14.10 53.49 16.53
CA ASN A 405 15.46 53.20 16.05
C ASN A 405 15.95 54.24 15.03
N ILE A 406 15.06 54.85 14.23
CA ILE A 406 15.40 55.96 13.32
C ILE A 406 15.75 57.22 14.12
N LEU A 407 15.05 57.49 15.23
CA LEU A 407 15.37 58.61 16.12
C LEU A 407 16.64 58.37 16.97
N GLN A 408 17.03 57.11 17.18
CA GLN A 408 18.27 56.72 17.84
C GLN A 408 19.47 56.59 16.88
N LYS A 409 19.23 56.57 15.57
CA LYS A 409 20.25 56.44 14.52
C LYS A 409 20.98 57.76 14.24
N ASN A 410 21.66 58.26 15.27
CA ASN A 410 22.87 59.08 15.08
C ASN A 410 24.07 58.57 15.89
N ARG A 411 24.01 57.35 16.44
CA ARG A 411 25.16 56.68 17.05
C ARG A 411 25.09 55.15 16.94
N VAL A 412 25.34 54.61 15.75
CA VAL A 412 25.98 53.29 15.63
C VAL A 412 26.93 53.36 14.45
N THR A 413 28.19 53.60 14.75
CA THR A 413 29.32 53.41 13.83
C THR A 413 29.37 51.93 13.42
N MET A 414 29.34 51.66 12.11
CA MET A 414 29.65 50.33 11.57
C MET A 414 31.13 50.03 11.83
N GLU A 415 31.42 49.21 12.83
CA GLU A 415 32.69 48.49 12.94
C GLU A 415 32.52 47.14 12.23
N PHE A 416 32.77 47.11 10.92
CA PHE A 416 33.15 45.84 10.29
C PHE A 416 34.58 45.55 10.74
N VAL A 417 34.72 44.61 11.67
CA VAL A 417 36.02 44.07 12.09
C VAL A 417 36.80 43.64 10.83
N ASN A 418 37.99 44.21 10.63
CA ASN A 418 38.96 43.76 9.63
C ASN A 418 39.35 42.32 9.97
N PHE A 419 38.66 41.34 9.38
CA PHE A 419 38.95 39.93 9.56
C PHE A 419 40.13 39.57 8.66
N ASP A 420 41.32 39.43 9.26
CA ASP A 420 42.50 38.89 8.56
C ASP A 420 42.29 37.38 8.36
N LEU A 421 41.84 37.00 7.17
CA LEU A 421 41.49 35.63 6.84
C LEU A 421 42.71 34.70 6.90
N VAL A 422 43.91 35.23 6.60
CA VAL A 422 45.15 34.46 6.58
C VAL A 422 45.52 34.07 7.99
N LYS A 423 45.42 35.01 8.94
CA LYS A 423 45.72 34.76 10.35
C LYS A 423 44.66 33.90 11.03
N GLU A 424 43.38 34.12 10.74
CA GLU A 424 42.30 33.34 11.37
C GLU A 424 42.37 31.86 10.95
N PHE A 425 42.55 31.61 9.66
CA PHE A 425 42.43 30.28 9.09
C PHE A 425 43.77 29.59 8.83
N ASP A 426 44.87 30.19 9.27
CA ASP A 426 46.23 29.68 9.06
C ASP A 426 46.45 29.30 7.59
N LEU A 427 46.26 30.28 6.71
CA LEU A 427 46.31 30.06 5.26
C LEU A 427 47.77 30.04 4.77
N PRO A 428 48.14 29.13 3.85
CA PRO A 428 49.49 29.05 3.31
C PRO A 428 49.81 30.15 2.28
N PHE A 429 48.91 31.12 2.08
CA PHE A 429 49.00 32.14 1.04
C PHE A 429 48.49 33.50 1.49
N GLN A 430 49.00 34.56 0.84
CA GLN A 430 48.46 35.92 0.92
C GLN A 430 47.42 36.20 -0.17
N ASN A 431 47.55 35.49 -1.31
CA ASN A 431 46.62 35.53 -2.42
C ASN A 431 46.29 34.10 -2.84
N GLY A 432 45.03 33.68 -2.71
CA GLY A 432 44.62 32.29 -2.98
C GLY A 432 43.11 32.11 -2.82
N VAL A 433 42.60 30.92 -3.11
CA VAL A 433 41.18 30.63 -2.91
C VAL A 433 41.00 29.85 -1.61
N LEU A 434 40.23 30.42 -0.69
CA LEU A 434 39.80 29.76 0.53
C LEU A 434 38.40 29.18 0.33
N ILE A 435 38.27 27.89 0.54
CA ILE A 435 37.00 27.16 0.51
C ILE A 435 36.58 26.91 1.96
N LEU A 436 35.49 27.54 2.36
CA LEU A 436 34.89 27.38 3.67
C LEU A 436 33.68 26.44 3.58
N GLN A 437 33.72 25.31 4.29
CA GLN A 437 32.53 24.51 4.52
C GLN A 437 31.92 24.84 5.87
N PHE A 438 30.76 25.48 5.85
CA PHE A 438 29.99 25.75 7.04
C PHE A 438 29.14 24.54 7.42
N HIS A 439 29.11 24.22 8.70
CA HIS A 439 28.27 23.17 9.26
C HIS A 439 27.70 23.59 10.62
N LEU A 440 26.59 22.97 11.01
CA LEU A 440 26.07 23.03 12.37
C LEU A 440 26.99 22.22 13.31
N THR A 441 26.99 22.52 14.62
CA THR A 441 27.74 21.79 15.64
C THR A 441 27.41 20.30 15.60
N GLN A 442 26.12 19.98 15.44
CA GLN A 442 25.67 18.60 15.23
C GLN A 442 25.77 18.20 13.76
N ARG A 443 26.81 17.44 13.43
CA ARG A 443 27.10 17.00 12.07
C ARG A 443 26.22 15.81 11.66
N CYS A 444 25.32 16.03 10.69
CA CYS A 444 24.50 14.97 10.11
C CYS A 444 25.22 14.26 8.94
N LYS A 445 24.60 13.20 8.40
CA LYS A 445 25.12 12.46 7.24
C LYS A 445 25.44 13.39 6.06
N PHE A 446 24.57 14.34 5.75
CA PHE A 446 24.78 15.31 4.66
C PHE A 446 26.02 16.19 4.89
N CYS A 447 26.26 16.67 6.12
CA CYS A 447 27.49 17.44 6.42
C CYS A 447 28.75 16.60 6.16
N ASN A 448 28.72 15.32 6.51
CA ASN A 448 29.85 14.40 6.31
C ASN A 448 30.05 14.04 4.84
N ASP A 449 28.97 13.77 4.10
CA ASP A 449 29.02 13.49 2.68
C ASP A 449 29.57 14.69 1.89
N MET A 450 29.10 15.91 2.20
CA MET A 450 29.58 17.14 1.56
C MET A 450 31.08 17.36 1.79
N GLU A 451 31.58 17.10 3.00
CA GLU A 451 33.02 17.18 3.29
C GLU A 451 33.81 16.16 2.47
N ASN A 452 33.36 14.91 2.46
CA ASN A 452 34.05 13.84 1.75
C ASN A 452 34.08 14.09 0.24
N HIS A 453 32.96 14.48 -0.35
CA HIS A 453 32.88 14.78 -1.78
C HIS A 453 33.71 16.02 -2.15
N THR A 454 33.75 17.04 -1.30
CA THR A 454 34.59 18.24 -1.51
C THR A 454 36.08 17.89 -1.48
N LYS A 455 36.53 17.11 -0.47
CA LYS A 455 37.92 16.64 -0.38
C LYS A 455 38.29 15.78 -1.59
N GLU A 456 37.39 14.92 -2.03
CA GLU A 456 37.61 14.08 -3.21
C GLU A 456 37.72 14.90 -4.49
N ALA A 457 36.84 15.88 -4.71
CA ALA A 457 36.92 16.77 -5.86
C ALA A 457 38.23 17.58 -5.87
N LEU A 458 38.64 18.09 -4.70
CA LEU A 458 39.91 18.81 -4.56
C LEU A 458 41.11 17.91 -4.86
N ASN A 459 41.13 16.67 -4.37
CA ASN A 459 42.23 15.73 -4.62
C ASN A 459 42.30 15.28 -6.09
N ILE A 460 41.17 15.14 -6.79
CA ILE A 460 41.13 14.68 -8.18
C ILE A 460 41.53 15.80 -9.15
N TYR A 461 41.03 17.02 -8.94
CA TYR A 461 41.11 18.10 -9.94
C TYR A 461 42.01 19.26 -9.54
N PHE A 462 42.40 19.38 -8.28
CA PHE A 462 43.12 20.53 -7.73
C PHE A 462 44.26 20.12 -6.78
N SER A 463 44.82 18.91 -6.94
CA SER A 463 45.89 18.39 -6.09
C SER A 463 47.11 19.30 -6.06
N ASP A 464 47.48 19.83 -7.23
CA ASP A 464 48.66 20.68 -7.39
C ASP A 464 48.42 22.03 -6.72
N ASP A 465 47.22 22.60 -6.86
CA ASP A 465 46.84 23.85 -6.19
C ASP A 465 46.76 23.72 -4.66
N LEU A 466 46.42 22.54 -4.14
CA LEU A 466 46.50 22.26 -2.71
C LEU A 466 47.96 22.16 -2.24
N GLN A 467 48.84 21.53 -3.02
CA GLN A 467 50.25 21.38 -2.70
C GLN A 467 51.02 22.70 -2.79
N ASP A 468 50.76 23.48 -3.83
CA ASP A 468 51.36 24.78 -4.10
C ASP A 468 50.82 25.88 -3.17
N GLY A 469 49.81 25.57 -2.36
CA GLY A 469 49.18 26.53 -1.46
C GLY A 469 48.42 27.61 -2.21
N ASN A 470 47.82 27.32 -3.36
CA ASN A 470 46.92 28.23 -4.08
C ASN A 470 45.47 28.10 -3.61
N ILE A 471 45.13 26.95 -3.01
CA ILE A 471 43.80 26.66 -2.45
C ILE A 471 43.94 26.16 -1.00
N ALA A 472 43.06 26.62 -0.12
CA ALA A 472 42.92 26.09 1.22
C ALA A 472 41.47 25.71 1.49
N PHE A 473 41.26 24.55 2.13
CA PHE A 473 39.94 24.09 2.55
C PHE A 473 39.82 24.10 4.08
N ARG A 474 38.76 24.70 4.63
CA ARG A 474 38.52 24.83 6.07
C ARG A 474 37.07 24.53 6.44
N MET A 475 36.89 23.84 7.56
CA MET A 475 35.59 23.53 8.14
C MET A 475 35.24 24.56 9.21
N ILE A 476 34.01 25.08 9.18
CA ILE A 476 33.52 26.13 10.07
C ILE A 476 32.25 25.65 10.78
N ASP A 477 32.34 25.48 12.10
CA ASP A 477 31.16 25.32 12.96
C ASP A 477 30.49 26.69 13.15
N MET A 478 29.45 26.95 12.38
CA MET A 478 28.82 28.27 12.30
C MET A 478 28.01 28.66 13.54
N GLU A 479 27.81 27.72 14.47
CA GLU A 479 27.12 27.97 15.74
C GLU A 479 28.07 28.47 16.84
N LEU A 480 29.39 28.42 16.62
CA LEU A 480 30.37 28.99 17.55
C LEU A 480 30.34 30.53 17.52
N PRO A 481 30.31 31.22 18.68
CA PRO A 481 30.25 32.69 18.75
C PRO A 481 31.33 33.41 17.93
N ARG A 482 32.55 32.86 17.85
CA ARG A 482 33.65 33.45 17.07
C ARG A 482 33.38 33.57 15.57
N TYR A 483 32.48 32.75 15.02
CA TYR A 483 32.13 32.74 13.60
C TYR A 483 30.76 33.37 13.31
N GLU A 484 30.10 33.97 14.31
CA GLU A 484 28.79 34.59 14.16
C GLU A 484 28.82 35.73 13.13
N SER A 485 29.90 36.51 13.11
CA SER A 485 30.10 37.60 12.14
C SER A 485 30.19 37.08 10.70
N LEU A 486 30.90 35.97 10.47
CA LEU A 486 30.98 35.31 9.16
C LEU A 486 29.64 34.70 8.74
N ARG A 487 28.93 34.03 9.66
CA ARG A 487 27.59 33.47 9.41
C ARG A 487 26.60 34.56 8.99
N LYS A 488 26.59 35.69 9.69
CA LYS A 488 25.75 36.86 9.38
C LYS A 488 26.15 37.52 8.06
N LYS A 489 27.45 37.63 7.78
CA LYS A 489 27.98 38.24 6.55
C LYS A 489 27.52 37.48 5.30
N TYR A 490 27.59 36.16 5.34
CA TYR A 490 27.19 35.29 4.22
C TYR A 490 25.70 34.88 4.28
N ASP A 491 24.93 35.41 5.23
CA ASP A 491 23.51 35.11 5.44
C ASP A 491 23.18 33.60 5.48
N LEU A 492 23.96 32.85 6.26
CA LEU A 492 23.89 31.39 6.30
C LEU A 492 22.92 30.88 7.39
N PHE A 493 22.03 29.99 6.98
CA PHE A 493 21.04 29.32 7.84
C PHE A 493 21.15 27.78 7.84
N THR A 494 21.97 27.20 6.96
CA THR A 494 22.21 25.75 6.85
C THR A 494 23.64 25.47 6.37
N SER A 495 24.11 24.22 6.48
CA SER A 495 25.43 23.82 6.01
C SER A 495 25.58 24.04 4.50
N THR A 496 26.69 24.65 4.09
CA THR A 496 26.98 24.94 2.67
C THR A 496 28.47 25.21 2.46
N LEU A 497 28.87 25.41 1.19
CA LEU A 497 30.21 25.83 0.80
C LEU A 497 30.22 27.31 0.41
N VAL A 498 31.28 28.01 0.81
CA VAL A 498 31.58 29.38 0.37
C VAL A 498 32.99 29.41 -0.20
N PHE A 499 33.11 29.85 -1.45
CA PHE A 499 34.40 30.14 -2.06
C PHE A 499 34.76 31.59 -1.79
N VAL A 500 35.98 31.82 -1.34
CA VAL A 500 36.49 33.12 -0.94
C VAL A 500 37.78 33.38 -1.71
N ASP A 501 37.80 34.47 -2.45
CA ASP A 501 38.98 34.98 -3.11
C ASP A 501 39.74 35.85 -2.11
N VAL A 502 40.91 35.37 -1.67
CA VAL A 502 41.76 36.12 -0.75
C VAL A 502 42.77 36.90 -1.57
N SER A 503 42.83 38.21 -1.36
CA SER A 503 43.84 39.11 -1.92
C SER A 503 44.40 40.03 -0.83
N GLY A 504 45.72 40.04 -0.66
CA GLY A 504 46.38 40.84 0.39
C GLY A 504 45.84 40.57 1.80
N SER A 505 45.67 39.28 2.14
CA SER A 505 45.12 38.78 3.42
C SER A 505 43.64 39.10 3.70
N LYS A 506 42.96 39.74 2.76
CA LYS A 506 41.55 40.14 2.89
C LYS A 506 40.68 39.43 1.86
N GLU A 507 39.40 39.38 2.16
CA GLU A 507 38.40 38.95 1.20
C GLU A 507 38.27 39.98 0.07
N ALA A 508 38.52 39.57 -1.16
CA ALA A 508 38.27 40.37 -2.36
C ALA A 508 36.85 40.13 -2.90
N ARG A 509 36.42 38.86 -2.95
CA ARG A 509 35.06 38.45 -3.34
C ARG A 509 34.75 37.06 -2.80
N TRP A 510 33.48 36.69 -2.81
CA TRP A 510 33.03 35.36 -2.40
C TRP A 510 31.85 34.87 -3.25
N LYS A 511 31.59 33.56 -3.23
CA LYS A 511 30.43 32.90 -3.84
C LYS A 511 29.91 31.80 -2.91
N ILE A 512 28.61 31.79 -2.64
CA ILE A 512 27.94 30.68 -1.92
C ILE A 512 27.51 29.63 -2.95
N ILE A 513 27.77 28.37 -2.68
CA ILE A 513 27.43 27.25 -3.57
C ILE A 513 26.14 26.59 -3.08
N THR A 514 25.00 27.20 -3.39
CA THR A 514 23.67 26.74 -2.96
C THR A 514 23.33 25.33 -3.42
N GLU A 515 23.82 24.97 -4.61
CA GLU A 515 23.62 23.68 -5.28
C GLU A 515 24.30 22.53 -4.54
N ALA A 516 25.33 22.81 -3.73
CA ALA A 516 26.05 21.81 -2.94
C ALA A 516 25.07 21.02 -2.06
N TRP A 517 24.12 21.70 -1.43
CA TRP A 517 23.12 21.05 -0.57
C TRP A 517 22.22 20.08 -1.35
N HIS A 518 21.76 20.47 -2.55
CA HIS A 518 20.85 19.69 -3.37
C HIS A 518 21.49 18.48 -4.07
N LEU A 519 22.82 18.50 -4.22
CA LEU A 519 23.57 17.45 -4.91
C LEU A 519 24.37 16.55 -3.97
N THR A 520 24.36 16.82 -2.66
CA THR A 520 25.17 16.09 -1.67
C THR A 520 24.91 14.58 -1.69
N ASP A 521 23.68 14.11 -1.96
CA ASP A 521 23.33 12.69 -2.06
C ASP A 521 23.73 12.04 -3.39
N LYS A 522 24.15 12.83 -4.38
CA LYS A 522 24.53 12.41 -5.73
C LYS A 522 26.01 12.70 -5.97
N LYS A 523 26.88 11.93 -5.31
CA LYS A 523 28.35 12.05 -5.33
C LYS A 523 28.94 12.53 -6.67
N GLN A 524 28.66 11.83 -7.77
CA GLN A 524 29.24 12.15 -9.07
C GLN A 524 28.83 13.55 -9.57
N LYS A 525 27.55 13.91 -9.44
CA LYS A 525 27.03 15.23 -9.82
C LYS A 525 27.56 16.34 -8.92
N PHE A 526 27.75 16.05 -7.63
CA PHE A 526 28.35 16.98 -6.69
C PHE A 526 29.78 17.33 -7.11
N ILE A 527 30.59 16.32 -7.41
CA ILE A 527 31.99 16.51 -7.81
C ILE A 527 32.07 17.32 -9.13
N GLU A 528 31.24 16.99 -10.11
CA GLU A 528 31.16 17.74 -11.39
C GLU A 528 30.78 19.21 -11.18
N MET A 529 29.72 19.47 -10.39
CA MET A 529 29.28 20.83 -10.07
C MET A 529 30.36 21.60 -9.31
N PHE A 530 30.91 21.02 -8.23
CA PHE A 530 31.92 21.68 -7.40
C PHE A 530 33.15 22.08 -8.21
N SER A 531 33.67 21.16 -9.04
CA SER A 531 34.86 21.44 -9.85
C SER A 531 34.58 22.51 -10.90
N SER A 532 33.42 22.47 -11.56
CA SER A 532 33.01 23.49 -12.53
C SER A 532 32.91 24.87 -11.88
N GLU A 533 32.22 24.95 -10.74
CA GLU A 533 32.03 26.18 -9.97
C GLU A 533 33.37 26.79 -9.51
N LEU A 534 34.31 25.94 -9.07
CA LEU A 534 35.62 26.39 -8.60
C LEU A 534 36.51 26.86 -9.76
N ILE A 535 36.46 26.20 -10.92
CA ILE A 535 37.16 26.63 -12.14
C ILE A 535 36.63 28.01 -12.58
N GLU A 536 35.31 28.17 -12.68
CA GLU A 536 34.68 29.43 -13.07
C GLU A 536 35.01 30.54 -12.07
N PHE A 537 34.91 30.26 -10.77
CA PHE A 537 35.25 31.21 -9.73
C PHE A 537 36.69 31.67 -9.90
N ARG A 538 37.65 30.78 -10.16
CA ARG A 538 39.07 31.13 -10.36
C ARG A 538 39.36 31.95 -11.62
N GLN A 539 38.62 31.76 -12.71
CA GLN A 539 38.82 32.52 -13.95
C GLN A 539 38.49 34.02 -13.80
N GLY A 540 37.65 34.38 -12.83
CA GLY A 540 37.31 35.78 -12.52
C GLY A 540 38.32 36.54 -11.66
N ARG A 541 39.52 35.98 -11.39
CA ARG A 541 40.60 36.69 -10.67
C ARG A 541 41.31 37.62 -11.66
N GLN A 542 41.21 38.94 -11.46
CA GLN A 542 42.07 39.93 -12.15
C GLN A 542 43.28 40.28 -11.32
#